data_AF-A0A850JA37-F1
#
_entry.id   AF-A0A850JA37-F1
#
_cell.length_a   1.000
_cell.length_b   1.000
_cell.length_c   1.000
_cell.angle_alpha   90.00
_cell.angle_beta   90.00
_cell.angle_gamma   90.00
#
_symmetry.space_group_name_H-M   'P 1'
#
loop_
_entity.id
_entity.type
_entity.pdbx_description
1 polymer ?
#
loop_
_entity_poly.entity_id
_entity_poly.type
_entity_poly.pdbx_seq_one_letter_code
_entity_poly.pdbx_strand_id
1 'polypeptide(L)'
;GRGYKRQVPYRWTRLDALDAPSRLVHRYGTEAPLLAALGGEDPALLEPVLPNLPVTGAELAWAVRHEGALDAGDLLDRRTRIGLVAADRAAALPAAEALLPRAALH
;
A
#
# COMPACT_ATOMS: atom_id res chain seq x y z
N GLY A 1 19.74 -45.47 13.02
CA GLY A 1 19.89 -45.11 11.60
C GLY A 1 18.53 -44.74 11.04
N ARG A 2 18.50 -43.67 10.22
CA ARG A 2 17.37 -43.14 9.41
C ARG A 2 16.24 -42.51 10.24
N GLY A 3 15.95 -41.21 10.23
CA GLY A 3 16.22 -40.16 9.24
C GLY A 3 14.90 -39.58 8.76
N TYR A 4 14.22 -38.78 9.59
CA TYR A 4 13.12 -37.93 9.12
C TYR A 4 13.70 -36.56 8.71
N LYS A 5 14.38 -36.54 7.56
CA LYS A 5 14.62 -35.30 6.82
C LYS A 5 13.36 -34.98 6.02
N ARG A 6 12.75 -33.84 6.31
CA ARG A 6 12.27 -32.83 5.35
C ARG A 6 11.70 -31.67 6.17
N GLN A 7 12.58 -30.74 6.56
CA GLN A 7 12.14 -29.38 6.86
C GLN A 7 11.55 -28.83 5.56
N VAL A 8 10.26 -28.58 5.54
CA VAL A 8 9.60 -27.82 4.47
C VAL A 8 9.81 -26.36 4.86
N PRO A 9 10.72 -25.60 4.23
CA PRO A 9 10.89 -24.21 4.59
C PRO A 9 9.60 -23.51 4.19
N TYR A 10 8.96 -22.87 5.16
CA TYR A 10 7.79 -22.04 4.91
C TYR A 10 8.14 -21.05 3.78
N ARG A 11 7.21 -20.90 2.84
CA ARG A 11 7.28 -20.11 1.59
C ARG A 11 7.67 -18.63 1.79
N TRP A 12 7.76 -18.15 3.03
CA TRP A 12 8.17 -16.81 3.47
C TRP A 12 9.64 -16.47 3.20
N THR A 13 10.54 -17.47 3.18
CA THR A 13 11.98 -17.26 2.92
C THR A 13 12.30 -16.58 1.59
N ARG A 14 11.38 -16.57 0.62
CA ARG A 14 11.55 -15.86 -0.65
C ARG A 14 11.13 -14.39 -0.60
N LEU A 15 10.20 -14.02 0.29
CA LEU A 15 9.71 -12.64 0.39
C LEU A 15 10.67 -11.75 1.18
N ASP A 16 11.40 -12.31 2.14
CA ASP A 16 12.41 -11.57 2.92
C ASP A 16 13.58 -11.05 2.06
N ALA A 17 13.76 -11.59 0.86
CA ALA A 17 14.77 -11.18 -0.10
C ALA A 17 14.33 -10.01 -1.00
N LEU A 18 13.08 -9.55 -0.89
CA LEU A 18 12.57 -8.44 -1.70
C LEU A 18 13.12 -7.11 -1.20
N ASP A 19 13.57 -6.28 -2.12
CA ASP A 19 14.07 -4.93 -1.84
C ASP A 19 12.90 -3.95 -1.62
N ALA A 20 12.26 -4.09 -0.46
CA ALA A 20 11.18 -3.21 -0.01
C ALA A 20 11.03 -3.25 1.52
N PRO A 21 10.45 -2.21 2.13
CA PRO A 21 10.11 -2.21 3.55
C PRO A 21 9.24 -3.44 3.91
N SER A 22 9.58 -4.13 5.00
CA SER A 22 8.90 -5.37 5.41
C SER A 22 7.39 -5.21 5.60
N ARG A 23 6.92 -4.01 6.01
CA ARG A 23 5.48 -3.69 6.10
C ARG A 23 4.79 -3.83 4.75
N LEU A 24 5.41 -3.30 3.70
CA LEU A 24 4.88 -3.37 2.34
C LEU A 24 4.97 -4.79 1.82
N VAL A 25 6.05 -5.52 2.08
CA VAL A 25 6.18 -6.93 1.72
C VAL A 25 5.07 -7.78 2.36
N HIS A 26 4.76 -7.56 3.63
CA HIS A 26 3.67 -8.27 4.31
C HIS A 26 2.28 -7.98 3.70
N ARG A 27 2.08 -6.77 3.16
CA ARG A 27 0.77 -6.34 2.65
C ARG A 27 0.57 -6.60 1.15
N TYR A 28 1.60 -6.33 0.36
CA TYR A 28 1.58 -6.34 -1.10
C TYR A 28 2.44 -7.48 -1.70
N GLY A 29 3.12 -8.27 -0.86
CA GLY A 29 3.90 -9.41 -1.32
C GLY A 29 4.97 -9.02 -2.33
N THR A 30 4.95 -9.69 -3.49
CA THR A 30 5.93 -9.47 -4.57
C THR A 30 5.79 -8.12 -5.27
N GLU A 31 4.70 -7.38 -5.05
CA GLU A 31 4.49 -6.05 -5.62
C GLU A 31 5.12 -4.95 -4.77
N ALA A 32 5.54 -5.25 -3.54
CA ALA A 32 6.11 -4.28 -2.61
C ALA A 32 7.30 -3.48 -3.17
N PRO A 33 8.24 -4.06 -3.94
CA PRO A 33 9.32 -3.28 -4.57
C PRO A 33 8.81 -2.27 -5.60
N LEU A 34 7.79 -2.61 -6.37
CA LEU A 34 7.20 -1.71 -7.36
C LEU A 34 6.47 -0.55 -6.68
N LEU A 35 5.74 -0.84 -5.60
CA LEU A 35 5.11 0.20 -4.78
C LEU A 35 6.15 1.11 -4.15
N ALA A 36 7.23 0.56 -3.57
CA ALA A 36 8.30 1.33 -2.97
C ALA A 36 9.01 2.25 -3.99
N ALA A 37 9.16 1.79 -5.24
CA ALA A 37 9.76 2.56 -6.32
C ALA A 37 8.98 3.84 -6.69
N LEU A 38 7.68 3.91 -6.40
CA LEU A 38 6.88 5.13 -6.61
C LEU A 38 7.45 6.34 -5.87
N GLY A 39 8.09 6.12 -4.72
CA GLY A 39 8.76 7.18 -3.97
C GLY A 39 9.97 7.79 -4.67
N GLY A 40 10.58 7.07 -5.63
CA GLY A 40 11.63 7.59 -6.49
C GLY A 40 11.10 8.51 -7.60
N GLU A 41 9.85 8.31 -8.03
CA GLU A 41 9.18 9.17 -9.01
C GLU A 41 8.69 10.47 -8.36
N ASP A 42 8.10 10.36 -7.17
CA ASP A 42 7.61 11.48 -6.38
C ASP A 42 7.91 11.26 -4.89
N PRO A 43 8.91 11.95 -4.32
CA PRO A 43 9.26 11.83 -2.92
C PRO A 43 8.10 12.16 -1.96
N ALA A 44 7.12 12.98 -2.37
CA ALA A 44 5.96 13.29 -1.53
C ALA A 44 5.07 12.05 -1.28
N LEU A 45 5.14 11.03 -2.14
CA LEU A 45 4.42 9.77 -1.95
C LEU A 45 5.00 8.91 -0.81
N LEU A 46 6.22 9.19 -0.36
CA LEU A 46 6.81 8.51 0.79
C LEU A 46 6.27 9.04 2.12
N GLU A 47 5.66 10.23 2.11
CA GLU A 47 5.10 10.82 3.32
C GLU A 47 3.83 10.08 3.79
N PRO A 48 3.64 9.93 5.11
CA PRO A 48 2.39 9.45 5.65
C PRO A 48 1.21 10.32 5.21
N VAL A 49 0.09 9.69 4.86
CA VAL A 49 -1.17 10.40 4.56
C VAL A 49 -1.65 11.17 5.79
N LEU A 50 -1.47 10.58 6.98
CA LEU A 50 -1.69 11.22 8.27
C LEU A 50 -0.50 10.93 9.19
N PRO A 51 -0.07 11.89 10.04
CA PRO A 51 1.12 11.72 10.89
C PRO A 51 1.06 10.51 11.85
N ASN A 52 -0.14 10.10 12.25
CA ASN A 52 -0.39 9.01 13.19
C ASN A 52 -0.62 7.64 12.52
N LEU A 53 -0.60 7.54 11.19
CA LEU A 53 -0.87 6.31 10.45
C LEU A 53 0.32 5.89 9.59
N PRO A 54 0.56 4.58 9.40
CA PRO A 54 1.68 4.09 8.58
C PRO A 54 1.39 4.12 7.07
N VAL A 55 0.18 4.49 6.65
CA VAL A 55 -0.24 4.52 5.25
C VAL A 55 0.37 5.75 4.59
N THR A 56 1.09 5.55 3.48
CA THR A 56 1.73 6.64 2.73
C THR A 56 0.96 6.98 1.45
N GLY A 57 1.29 8.13 0.84
CA GLY A 57 0.74 8.51 -0.47
C GLY A 57 0.99 7.44 -1.55
N ALA A 58 2.11 6.72 -1.49
CA ALA A 58 2.45 5.64 -2.41
C ALA A 58 1.43 4.49 -2.38
N GLU A 59 0.91 4.14 -1.19
CA GLU A 59 -0.14 3.11 -1.06
C GLU A 59 -1.46 3.57 -1.71
N LEU A 60 -1.81 4.86 -1.58
CA LEU A 60 -2.98 5.44 -2.26
C LEU A 60 -2.79 5.49 -3.78
N ALA A 61 -1.64 5.97 -4.26
CA ALA A 61 -1.32 6.02 -5.68
C ALA A 61 -1.28 4.63 -6.31
N TRP A 62 -0.75 3.63 -5.60
CA TRP A 62 -0.77 2.24 -6.01
C TRP A 62 -2.19 1.72 -6.22
N ALA A 63 -3.08 1.99 -5.26
CA ALA A 63 -4.47 1.57 -5.35
C ALA A 63 -5.20 2.18 -6.57
N VAL A 64 -4.93 3.44 -6.92
CA VAL A 64 -5.47 4.06 -8.15
C VAL A 64 -4.89 3.42 -9.40
N ARG A 65 -3.56 3.31 -9.49
CA ARG A 65 -2.85 2.92 -10.72
C ARG A 65 -2.94 1.41 -11.03
N HIS A 66 -2.98 0.57 -10.00
CA HIS A 66 -2.81 -0.88 -10.15
C HIS A 66 -4.00 -1.69 -9.60
N GLU A 67 -4.75 -1.15 -8.65
CA GLU A 67 -5.86 -1.89 -8.02
C GLU A 67 -7.25 -1.39 -8.44
N GLY A 68 -7.32 -0.36 -9.27
CA GLY A 68 -8.56 0.16 -9.85
C GLY A 68 -9.43 0.95 -8.87
N ALA A 69 -8.83 1.63 -7.89
CA ALA A 69 -9.57 2.56 -7.03
C ALA A 69 -10.03 3.78 -7.84
N LEU A 70 -11.35 3.99 -7.92
CA LEU A 70 -11.98 5.02 -8.75
C LEU A 70 -12.46 6.24 -7.96
N ASP A 71 -12.54 6.11 -6.63
CA ASP A 71 -13.01 7.18 -5.75
C ASP A 71 -12.30 7.14 -4.39
N ALA A 72 -12.46 8.21 -3.62
CA ALA A 72 -11.82 8.37 -2.32
C ALA A 72 -12.38 7.37 -1.28
N GLY A 73 -13.62 6.89 -1.48
CA GLY A 73 -14.22 5.86 -0.63
C GLY A 73 -13.50 4.52 -0.78
N ASP A 74 -13.19 4.08 -2.00
CA ASP A 74 -12.43 2.85 -2.21
C ASP A 74 -11.05 2.97 -1.55
N LEU A 75 -10.36 4.09 -1.76
CA LEU A 75 -9.05 4.37 -1.16
C LEU A 75 -9.09 4.30 0.38
N LEU A 76 -9.96 5.09 1.00
CA LEU A 76 -9.96 5.28 2.45
C LEU A 76 -10.66 4.13 3.19
N ASP A 77 -11.76 3.62 2.64
CA ASP A 77 -12.64 2.71 3.37
C ASP A 77 -12.31 1.23 3.09
N ARG A 78 -11.78 0.91 1.90
CA ARG A 78 -11.53 -0.49 1.47
C ARG A 78 -10.05 -0.81 1.37
N ARG A 79 -9.27 -0.01 0.63
CA ARG A 79 -7.85 -0.28 0.33
C ARG A 79 -6.96 -0.06 1.52
N THR A 80 -7.19 1.02 2.27
CA THR A 80 -6.33 1.40 3.40
C THR A 80 -6.98 1.19 4.76
N ARG A 81 -8.32 1.25 4.83
CA ARG A 81 -9.13 1.21 6.07
C ARG A 81 -8.90 2.38 7.03
N ILE A 82 -8.32 3.49 6.54
CA ILE A 82 -8.31 4.77 7.27
C ILE A 82 -9.74 5.18 7.66
N GLY A 83 -10.71 4.85 6.79
CA GLY A 83 -12.14 5.05 6.96
C GLY A 83 -12.79 4.50 8.22
N LEU A 84 -12.14 3.56 8.93
CA LEU A 84 -12.69 2.97 10.15
C LEU A 84 -12.79 3.98 11.31
N VAL A 85 -11.97 5.03 11.29
CA VAL A 85 -12.04 6.14 12.25
C VAL A 85 -12.54 7.37 11.49
N ALA A 86 -13.71 7.88 11.85
CA ALA A 86 -14.37 8.97 11.13
C ALA A 86 -13.51 10.25 11.05
N ALA A 87 -12.78 10.58 12.12
CA ALA A 87 -11.88 11.73 12.16
C ALA A 87 -10.69 11.56 11.20
N ASP A 88 -10.07 10.38 11.19
CA ASP A 88 -8.95 10.09 10.28
C ASP A 88 -9.42 10.07 8.83
N ARG A 89 -10.60 9.49 8.55
CA ARG A 89 -11.21 9.52 7.23
C ARG A 89 -11.37 10.95 6.71
N ALA A 90 -11.93 11.83 7.55
CA ALA A 90 -12.13 13.23 7.19
C ALA A 90 -10.79 13.95 6.96
N ALA A 91 -9.78 13.69 7.79
CA ALA A 91 -8.46 14.28 7.65
C ALA A 91 -7.69 13.79 6.40
N ALA A 92 -7.88 12.53 6.01
CA ALA A 92 -7.21 11.92 4.85
C ALA A 92 -7.89 12.20 3.51
N LEU A 93 -9.14 12.68 3.52
CA LEU A 93 -9.93 12.92 2.30
C LEU A 93 -9.22 13.83 1.27
N PRO A 94 -8.63 14.99 1.65
CA PRO A 94 -7.97 15.84 0.68
C PRO A 94 -6.79 15.16 -0.03
N ALA A 95 -6.01 14.35 0.70
CA ALA A 95 -4.89 13.60 0.13
C ALA A 95 -5.36 12.50 -0.84
N ALA A 96 -6.46 11.81 -0.51
CA ALA A 96 -7.05 10.82 -1.40
C ALA A 96 -7.60 11.46 -2.68
N GLU A 97 -8.33 12.57 -2.57
CA GLU A 97 -8.90 13.27 -3.73
C GLU A 97 -7.82 13.84 -4.66
N ALA A 98 -6.70 14.30 -4.12
CA ALA A 98 -5.57 14.82 -4.92
C ALA A 98 -4.94 13.76 -5.84
N LEU A 99 -5.07 12.47 -5.52
CA LEU A 99 -4.50 11.35 -6.27
C LEU A 99 -5.45 10.75 -7.29
N LEU A 100 -6.74 11.10 -7.22
CA LEU A 100 -7.72 10.61 -8.18
C LEU A 100 -7.59 11.37 -9.51
N PRO A 101 -7.74 10.69 -10.65
CA PRO A 101 -7.84 11.37 -11.92
C PRO A 101 -9.04 12.32 -11.86
N ARG A 102 -8.86 13.57 -12.34
CA ARG A 102 -10.00 14.46 -12.54
C ARG A 102 -10.95 13.75 -13.49
N ALA A 103 -12.18 13.51 -13.04
CA ALA A 103 -13.21 12.94 -13.89
C ALA A 103 -13.27 13.74 -15.18
N ALA A 104 -12.94 13.10 -16.31
CA ALA A 104 -13.37 13.59 -17.60
C ALA A 104 -14.89 13.43 -17.59
N LEU A 105 -15.60 14.53 -17.34
CA LEU A 105 -17.04 14.58 -17.52
C LEU A 105 -17.31 14.20 -18.98
N HIS A 106 -17.89 13.02 -19.18
CA HIS A 106 -18.53 12.63 -20.43
C HIS A 106 -20.04 12.69 -20.20
#